data_AF-A0AAW2TQK7-F1
#
_entry.id   AF-A0AAW2TQK7-F1
#
_cell.length_a   1.000
_cell.length_b   1.000
_cell.length_c   1.000
_cell.angle_alpha   90.00
_cell.angle_beta   90.00
_cell.angle_gamma   90.00
#
_symmetry.space_group_name_H-M   'P 1'
#
loop_
_entity.id
_entity.type
_entity.pdbx_description
1 polymer ?
#
loop_
_entity_poly.entity_id
_entity_poly.type
_entity_poly.pdbx_seq_one_letter_code
_entity_poly.pdbx_strand_id
1 'polypeptide(L)'
;MKSLFKSKPKTPADLVRQTRDLLIFIDSGGSDTKESKRDEKVSKLIRDLKQVLYGDSQSEPISEACAQLTQEFFRENTLRLLIICLPKLNLETRKDATQVVANLQRQQVQSRLIACDYLEKNIDLMDILIAGYADTDLALHYGAMLRECIRHQSVARYVLESEHMRKFFDYIRLPNFDIASDAAATFKELLTRHKSTVAEFLSKNYDWFFAEYNSKLLESTNYITRRQAVKLLGDILLDRSNSAVMTRYVSSLDNLRILMNLLRESSKSIQIEAFHVFKLFAANQNKPADIVGILVTNRSKLLRLLADFKTEKGSVEDFLAIAVDAAKRAGRLFVLRSMKLSGWSTKASSYTYFEKGMFLLPIFSFLTKIWLLSHDASSRVDLVTETDKKCEEVIFDFLKLQYPDHKLIGEETAAACGTLELTDEPTWIVDPIDGTTNFVHGFPFVCVSIGLTIGRIPTVGVVYNPIMDELFTAIRGKGAFLNGKPIKVSSQSELVKSLLATEVTATQEKAIIDAVTNRINSLLSKVRSLRMTGSCALALCGIACGRNDMFYLVGFGGPWDVAAGAVIVTEAGGLVFDPSGKDFDITSQRVAASNPLIKDAFIEELQQSE
;
A
#
# COMPACT_ATOMS: atom_id res chain seq x y z
N MET A 1 63.89 23.32 -25.91
CA MET A 1 62.72 23.89 -26.61
C MET A 1 61.70 22.81 -27.00
N LYS A 2 61.05 22.13 -26.04
CA LYS A 2 59.95 21.17 -26.29
C LYS A 2 58.74 21.42 -25.37
N SER A 3 58.38 22.69 -25.16
CA SER A 3 57.29 23.09 -24.24
C SER A 3 56.29 24.10 -24.84
N LEU A 4 56.36 24.39 -26.15
CA LEU A 4 55.65 25.54 -26.74
C LEU A 4 54.38 25.20 -27.53
N PHE A 5 53.89 23.95 -27.51
CA PHE A 5 52.61 23.60 -28.13
C PHE A 5 51.82 22.65 -27.24
N LYS A 6 51.30 23.13 -26.09
CA LYS A 6 50.11 22.49 -25.52
C LYS A 6 48.94 22.85 -26.44
N SER A 7 48.36 21.86 -27.11
CA SER A 7 47.15 22.05 -27.91
C SER A 7 46.10 22.76 -27.06
N LYS A 8 45.48 23.82 -27.61
CA LYS A 8 44.38 24.55 -26.95
C LYS A 8 43.37 23.55 -26.39
N PRO A 9 42.91 23.70 -25.13
CA PRO A 9 41.92 22.78 -24.57
C PRO A 9 40.70 22.74 -25.49
N LYS A 10 40.29 21.53 -25.87
CA LYS A 10 39.17 21.35 -26.81
C LYS A 10 37.89 21.79 -26.12
N THR A 11 37.08 22.59 -26.82
CA THR A 11 35.76 22.95 -26.31
C THR A 11 34.84 21.72 -26.32
N PRO A 12 33.77 21.68 -25.51
CA PRO A 12 32.75 20.62 -25.57
C PRO A 12 32.21 20.39 -26.99
N ALA A 13 31.93 21.47 -27.73
CA ALA A 13 31.47 21.41 -29.11
C ALA A 13 32.52 20.79 -30.06
N ASP A 14 33.80 21.16 -29.92
CA ASP A 14 34.89 20.57 -30.71
C ASP A 14 35.07 19.08 -30.44
N LEU A 15 34.90 18.65 -29.17
CA LEU A 15 34.98 17.25 -28.78
C LEU A 15 33.86 16.43 -29.43
N VAL A 16 32.62 16.91 -29.38
CA VAL A 16 31.47 16.25 -30.01
C VAL A 16 31.69 16.14 -31.53
N ARG A 17 32.03 17.25 -32.19
CA ARG A 17 32.27 17.28 -33.64
C ARG A 17 33.37 16.30 -34.08
N GLN A 18 34.53 16.33 -33.42
CA GLN A 18 35.63 15.40 -33.74
C GLN A 18 35.25 13.95 -33.49
N THR A 19 34.46 13.68 -32.44
CA THR A 19 33.99 12.32 -32.15
C THR A 19 33.05 11.86 -33.26
N ARG A 20 32.08 12.69 -33.64
CA ARG A 20 31.16 12.43 -34.74
C ARG A 20 31.89 12.17 -36.06
N ASP A 21 32.84 13.01 -36.45
CA ASP A 21 33.59 12.85 -37.70
C ASP A 21 34.32 11.50 -37.77
N LEU A 22 34.91 11.06 -36.65
CA LEU A 22 35.56 9.75 -36.58
C LEU A 22 34.54 8.60 -36.61
N LEU A 23 33.39 8.74 -35.96
CA LEU A 23 32.34 7.73 -36.01
C LEU A 23 31.75 7.58 -37.42
N ILE A 24 31.53 8.67 -38.16
CA ILE A 24 31.11 8.63 -39.57
C ILE A 24 32.12 7.83 -40.41
N PHE A 25 33.41 8.06 -40.17
CA PHE A 25 34.47 7.35 -40.88
C PHE A 25 34.52 5.85 -40.53
N ILE A 26 34.33 5.51 -39.25
CA ILE A 26 34.22 4.10 -38.81
C ILE A 26 32.99 3.44 -39.43
N ASP A 27 31.89 4.19 -39.56
CA ASP A 27 30.67 3.68 -40.14
C ASP A 27 30.84 3.29 -41.62
N SER A 28 31.48 4.16 -42.40
CA SER A 28 31.70 3.98 -43.84
C SER A 28 32.68 2.87 -44.25
N GLY A 29 33.26 2.14 -43.29
CA GLY A 29 34.00 0.90 -43.56
C GLY A 29 35.33 1.10 -44.30
N GLY A 30 35.99 2.25 -44.12
CA GLY A 30 37.25 2.57 -44.80
C GLY A 30 38.39 1.58 -44.52
N SER A 31 38.53 0.58 -45.40
CA SER A 31 39.61 -0.42 -45.37
C SER A 31 40.95 0.26 -45.58
N ASP A 32 41.79 0.27 -44.55
CA ASP A 32 43.24 0.35 -44.75
C ASP A 32 44.00 0.22 -43.44
N THR A 33 45.24 -0.23 -43.56
CA THR A 33 46.34 -0.47 -42.60
C THR A 33 46.61 0.55 -41.47
N LYS A 34 45.76 1.58 -41.27
CA LYS A 34 45.81 2.59 -40.19
C LYS A 34 44.79 2.38 -39.06
N GLU A 35 44.18 1.21 -38.95
CA GLU A 35 43.13 0.86 -37.98
C GLU A 35 43.54 1.13 -36.52
N SER A 36 44.70 0.62 -36.09
CA SER A 36 45.18 0.77 -34.70
C SER A 36 45.34 2.23 -34.23
N LYS A 37 45.86 3.13 -35.09
CA LYS A 37 45.99 4.57 -34.74
C LYS A 37 44.64 5.29 -34.68
N ARG A 38 43.59 4.75 -35.31
CA ARG A 38 42.24 5.34 -35.32
C ARG A 38 41.46 4.89 -34.08
N ASP A 39 41.59 3.62 -33.72
CA ASP A 39 40.97 3.08 -32.50
C ASP A 39 41.47 3.82 -31.26
N GLU A 40 42.77 4.09 -31.18
CA GLU A 40 43.36 4.92 -30.11
C GLU A 40 42.76 6.33 -30.06
N LYS A 41 42.52 6.94 -31.23
CA LYS A 41 41.95 8.30 -31.31
C LYS A 41 40.50 8.34 -30.86
N VAL A 42 39.66 7.39 -31.31
CA VAL A 42 38.26 7.31 -30.86
C VAL A 42 38.18 6.96 -29.38
N SER A 43 39.00 6.01 -28.91
CA SER A 43 39.10 5.67 -27.48
C SER A 43 39.44 6.91 -26.65
N LYS A 44 40.38 7.74 -27.13
CA LYS A 44 40.74 8.99 -26.46
C LYS A 44 39.60 9.99 -26.44
N LEU A 45 38.93 10.22 -27.58
CA LEU A 45 37.83 11.20 -27.64
C LEU A 45 36.65 10.80 -26.75
N ILE A 46 36.27 9.52 -26.74
CA ILE A 46 35.19 9.02 -25.87
C ILE A 46 35.56 9.17 -24.39
N ARG A 47 36.83 8.95 -24.04
CA ARG A 47 37.34 9.21 -22.69
C ARG A 47 37.33 10.70 -22.34
N ASP A 48 37.71 11.57 -23.28
CA ASP A 48 37.65 13.03 -23.10
C ASP A 48 36.19 13.48 -22.88
N LEU A 49 35.22 12.93 -23.63
CA LEU A 49 33.77 13.18 -23.40
C LEU A 49 33.35 12.74 -21.98
N LYS A 50 33.79 11.55 -21.55
CA LYS A 50 33.52 11.04 -20.21
C LYS A 50 34.09 11.93 -19.12
N GLN A 51 35.32 12.41 -19.29
CA GLN A 51 35.98 13.30 -18.32
C GLN A 51 35.23 14.62 -18.17
N VAL A 52 34.67 15.18 -19.26
CA VAL A 52 33.82 16.37 -19.15
C VAL A 52 32.58 16.09 -18.29
N LEU A 53 31.96 14.91 -18.46
CA LEU A 53 30.69 14.56 -17.81
C LEU A 53 30.82 14.06 -16.36
N TYR A 54 31.96 13.48 -15.99
CA TYR A 54 32.20 12.90 -14.66
C TYR A 54 33.28 13.62 -13.86
N GLY A 55 34.05 14.52 -14.48
CA GLY A 55 35.26 15.08 -13.90
C GLY A 55 36.43 14.10 -13.94
N ASP A 56 37.51 14.48 -13.26
CA ASP A 56 38.68 13.62 -13.01
C ASP A 56 39.06 13.65 -11.52
N SER A 57 40.19 13.03 -11.17
CA SER A 57 40.67 13.00 -9.77
C SER A 57 41.01 14.37 -9.18
N GLN A 58 41.07 15.42 -10.01
CA GLN A 58 41.48 16.77 -9.59
C GLN A 58 40.39 17.83 -9.78
N SER A 59 39.36 17.55 -10.58
CA SER A 59 38.34 18.53 -10.95
C SER A 59 36.96 17.88 -11.08
N GLU A 60 35.97 18.52 -10.45
CA GLU A 60 34.57 18.16 -10.60
C GLU A 60 34.03 18.58 -11.99
N PRO A 61 32.99 17.88 -12.50
CA PRO A 61 32.39 18.21 -13.79
C PRO A 61 31.76 19.61 -13.77
N ILE A 62 32.13 20.44 -14.74
CA ILE A 62 31.61 21.81 -14.86
C ILE A 62 30.22 21.76 -15.51
N SER A 63 29.20 22.23 -14.80
CA SER A 63 27.79 22.17 -15.24
C SER A 63 27.56 22.79 -16.62
N GLU A 64 28.12 23.97 -16.90
CA GLU A 64 27.99 24.64 -18.21
C GLU A 64 28.64 23.83 -19.34
N ALA A 65 29.81 23.23 -19.09
CA ALA A 65 30.48 22.39 -20.07
C ALA A 65 29.70 21.09 -20.33
N CYS A 66 29.11 20.49 -19.30
CA CYS A 66 28.24 19.31 -19.41
C CYS A 66 26.98 19.63 -20.23
N ALA A 67 26.34 20.77 -19.96
CA ALA A 67 25.14 21.20 -20.68
C ALA A 67 25.46 21.48 -22.16
N GLN A 68 26.56 22.18 -22.45
CA GLN A 68 27.01 22.43 -23.82
C GLN A 68 27.35 21.14 -24.56
N LEU A 69 28.09 20.22 -23.94
CA LEU A 69 28.40 18.91 -24.51
C LEU A 69 27.11 18.16 -24.86
N THR A 70 26.17 18.10 -23.91
CA THR A 70 24.89 17.40 -24.06
C THR A 70 24.07 17.98 -25.21
N GLN A 71 23.98 19.31 -25.29
CA GLN A 71 23.27 20.01 -26.36
C GLN A 71 23.84 19.67 -27.73
N GLU A 72 25.15 19.80 -27.91
CA GLU A 72 25.80 19.52 -29.20
C GLU A 72 25.74 18.03 -29.55
N PHE A 73 25.88 17.13 -28.56
CA PHE A 73 25.85 15.69 -28.79
C PHE A 73 24.53 15.21 -29.41
N PHE A 74 23.41 15.68 -28.87
CA PHE A 74 22.08 15.37 -29.42
C PHE A 74 21.76 16.15 -30.69
N ARG A 75 22.15 17.44 -30.77
CA ARG A 75 21.94 18.26 -31.97
C ARG A 75 22.62 17.67 -33.21
N GLU A 76 23.84 17.20 -33.05
CA GLU A 76 24.65 16.59 -34.11
C GLU A 76 24.32 15.12 -34.35
N ASN A 77 23.26 14.56 -33.75
CA ASN A 77 22.86 13.17 -33.94
C ASN A 77 23.99 12.17 -33.64
N THR A 78 24.85 12.50 -32.67
CA THR A 78 26.06 11.71 -32.34
C THR A 78 25.69 10.42 -31.63
N LEU A 79 24.59 10.40 -30.86
CA LEU A 79 24.09 9.21 -30.17
C LEU A 79 23.83 8.06 -31.14
N ARG A 80 23.12 8.32 -32.24
CA ARG A 80 22.83 7.32 -33.27
C ARG A 80 24.09 6.69 -33.83
N LEU A 81 25.06 7.51 -34.24
CA LEU A 81 26.31 7.01 -34.78
C LEU A 81 27.10 6.20 -33.75
N LEU A 82 27.11 6.65 -32.48
CA LEU A 82 27.80 5.94 -31.41
C LEU A 82 27.19 4.54 -31.18
N ILE A 83 25.86 4.42 -31.22
CA ILE A 83 25.14 3.13 -31.09
C ILE A 83 25.47 2.21 -32.27
N ILE A 84 25.42 2.72 -33.51
CA ILE A 84 25.70 1.96 -34.74
C ILE A 84 27.16 1.51 -34.81
N CYS A 85 28.09 2.35 -34.36
CA CYS A 85 29.52 2.04 -34.39
C CYS A 85 30.00 1.22 -33.20
N LEU A 86 29.19 1.07 -32.13
CA LEU A 86 29.57 0.32 -30.92
C LEU A 86 30.17 -1.07 -31.18
N PRO A 87 29.64 -1.90 -32.12
CA PRO A 87 30.23 -3.19 -32.50
C PRO A 87 31.68 -3.08 -33.00
N LYS A 88 32.02 -1.96 -33.64
CA LYS A 88 33.34 -1.70 -34.25
C LYS A 88 34.36 -1.16 -33.25
N LEU A 89 33.94 -0.85 -32.01
CA LEU A 89 34.83 -0.30 -30.97
C LEU A 89 35.42 -1.41 -30.10
N ASN A 90 36.60 -1.17 -29.51
CA ASN A 90 37.19 -2.08 -28.51
C ASN A 90 36.43 -2.05 -27.17
N LEU A 91 36.64 -3.07 -26.34
CA LEU A 91 35.89 -3.29 -25.09
C LEU A 91 35.91 -2.09 -24.12
N GLU A 92 37.08 -1.50 -23.87
CA GLU A 92 37.19 -0.36 -22.95
C GLU A 92 36.47 0.88 -23.49
N THR A 93 36.53 1.08 -24.80
CA THR A 93 35.81 2.17 -25.46
C THR A 93 34.29 1.96 -25.40
N ARG A 94 33.81 0.72 -25.53
CA ARG A 94 32.38 0.40 -25.37
C ARG A 94 31.90 0.72 -23.94
N LYS A 95 32.72 0.41 -22.92
CA LYS A 95 32.42 0.75 -21.51
C LYS A 95 32.34 2.27 -21.31
N ASP A 96 33.33 3.01 -21.80
CA ASP A 96 33.33 4.48 -21.69
C ASP A 96 32.15 5.09 -22.45
N ALA A 97 31.85 4.61 -23.67
CA ALA A 97 30.70 5.04 -24.46
C ALA A 97 29.36 4.79 -23.72
N THR A 98 29.22 3.64 -23.07
CA THR A 98 28.04 3.31 -22.26
C THR A 98 27.85 4.29 -21.11
N GLN A 99 28.93 4.65 -20.40
CA GLN A 99 28.90 5.63 -19.31
C GLN A 99 28.57 7.04 -19.81
N VAL A 100 29.13 7.44 -20.95
CA VAL A 100 28.81 8.73 -21.60
C VAL A 100 27.32 8.80 -21.92
N VAL A 101 26.76 7.79 -22.59
CA VAL A 101 25.33 7.75 -22.91
C VAL A 101 24.48 7.81 -21.65
N ALA A 102 24.81 7.01 -20.62
CA ALA A 102 24.04 6.99 -19.38
C ALA A 102 23.99 8.35 -18.66
N ASN A 103 25.11 9.08 -18.65
CA ASN A 103 25.17 10.41 -18.08
C ASN A 103 24.34 11.40 -18.90
N LEU A 104 24.50 11.39 -20.23
CA LEU A 104 23.79 12.30 -21.15
C LEU A 104 22.26 12.20 -21.06
N GLN A 105 21.70 11.01 -20.84
CA GLN A 105 20.25 10.83 -20.66
C GLN A 105 19.69 11.58 -19.43
N ARG A 106 20.54 11.87 -18.44
CA ARG A 106 20.15 12.50 -17.16
C ARG A 106 20.49 13.99 -17.10
N GLN A 107 21.25 14.51 -18.06
CA GLN A 107 21.70 15.90 -18.08
C GLN A 107 20.56 16.86 -18.41
N GLN A 108 20.44 17.92 -17.61
CA GLN A 108 19.51 19.01 -17.87
C GLN A 108 20.22 20.15 -18.61
N VAL A 109 19.67 20.55 -19.75
CA VAL A 109 20.12 21.72 -20.51
C VAL A 109 19.03 22.78 -20.39
N GLN A 110 19.36 23.94 -19.80
CA GLN A 110 18.38 25.01 -19.53
C GLN A 110 17.15 24.48 -18.76
N SER A 111 17.39 23.63 -17.75
CA SER A 111 16.37 22.97 -16.92
C SER A 111 15.43 22.01 -17.67
N ARG A 112 15.80 21.57 -18.88
CA ARG A 112 15.04 20.58 -19.67
C ARG A 112 15.88 19.35 -19.97
N LEU A 113 15.24 18.18 -19.97
CA LEU A 113 15.84 16.91 -20.39
C LEU A 113 15.72 16.75 -21.90
N ILE A 114 16.63 17.40 -22.65
CA ILE A 114 16.61 17.40 -24.12
C ILE A 114 16.82 16.01 -24.75
N ALA A 115 17.31 15.04 -23.97
CA ALA A 115 17.47 13.65 -24.39
C ALA A 115 16.12 13.02 -24.76
N CYS A 116 15.04 13.36 -24.03
CA CYS A 116 13.69 12.90 -24.31
C CYS A 116 13.22 13.35 -25.70
N ASP A 117 13.34 14.65 -25.99
CA ASP A 117 12.95 15.25 -27.28
C ASP A 117 13.73 14.65 -28.46
N TYR A 118 15.00 14.32 -28.24
CA TYR A 118 15.83 13.66 -29.25
C TYR A 118 15.39 12.22 -29.50
N LEU A 119 15.14 11.45 -28.43
CA LEU A 119 14.74 10.05 -28.54
C LEU A 119 13.36 9.89 -29.19
N GLU A 120 12.41 10.79 -28.93
CA GLU A 120 11.11 10.79 -29.61
C GLU A 120 11.24 10.94 -31.14
N LYS A 121 12.25 11.66 -31.62
CA LYS A 121 12.55 11.82 -33.05
C LYS A 121 13.40 10.70 -33.64
N ASN A 122 13.98 9.84 -32.79
CA ASN A 122 14.92 8.78 -33.15
C ASN A 122 14.55 7.46 -32.46
N ILE A 123 13.25 7.18 -32.39
CA ILE A 123 12.74 6.10 -31.53
C ILE A 123 13.16 4.70 -32.03
N ASP A 124 13.47 4.58 -33.31
CA ASP A 124 14.05 3.38 -33.95
C ASP A 124 15.40 2.96 -33.34
N LEU A 125 16.09 3.84 -32.61
CA LEU A 125 17.27 3.46 -31.83
C LEU A 125 16.94 2.41 -30.78
N MET A 126 15.70 2.39 -30.26
CA MET A 126 15.28 1.37 -29.30
C MET A 126 15.28 -0.03 -29.93
N ASP A 127 14.87 -0.13 -31.20
CA ASP A 127 14.84 -1.40 -31.93
C ASP A 127 16.26 -1.98 -32.08
N ILE A 128 17.24 -1.12 -32.35
CA ILE A 128 18.66 -1.48 -32.43
C ILE A 128 19.18 -1.96 -31.07
N LEU A 129 18.93 -1.19 -30.01
CA LEU A 129 19.39 -1.54 -28.66
C LEU A 129 18.77 -2.86 -28.18
N ILE A 130 17.47 -3.08 -28.43
CA ILE A 130 16.79 -4.31 -28.03
C ILE A 130 17.26 -5.51 -28.88
N ALA A 131 17.54 -5.31 -30.17
CA ALA A 131 18.03 -6.38 -31.04
C ALA A 131 19.41 -6.88 -30.61
N GLY A 132 20.30 -6.02 -30.10
CA GLY A 132 21.64 -6.47 -29.72
C GLY A 132 21.74 -7.22 -28.40
N TYR A 133 20.64 -7.50 -27.68
CA TYR A 133 20.63 -8.60 -26.70
C TYR A 133 20.96 -9.97 -27.33
N ALA A 134 20.79 -10.12 -28.64
CA ALA A 134 21.19 -11.32 -29.38
C ALA A 134 22.71 -11.45 -29.57
N ASP A 135 23.47 -10.36 -29.36
CA ASP A 135 24.93 -10.34 -29.48
C ASP A 135 25.57 -10.40 -28.08
N THR A 136 26.30 -11.48 -27.79
CA THR A 136 26.88 -11.71 -26.47
C THR A 136 27.92 -10.68 -26.04
N ASP A 137 28.60 -10.05 -27.00
CA ASP A 137 29.67 -9.09 -26.72
C ASP A 137 29.13 -7.66 -26.52
N LEU A 138 27.89 -7.41 -26.94
CA LEU A 138 27.25 -6.09 -26.91
C LEU A 138 26.04 -6.01 -25.98
N ALA A 139 25.42 -7.14 -25.65
CA ALA A 139 24.16 -7.18 -24.92
C ALA A 139 24.17 -6.34 -23.63
N LEU A 140 25.22 -6.43 -22.82
CA LEU A 140 25.31 -5.65 -21.57
C LEU A 140 25.46 -4.14 -21.80
N HIS A 141 26.12 -3.74 -22.88
CA HIS A 141 26.27 -2.33 -23.25
C HIS A 141 24.95 -1.75 -23.77
N TYR A 142 24.29 -2.46 -24.69
CA TYR A 142 23.00 -2.02 -25.21
C TYR A 142 21.90 -2.10 -24.16
N GLY A 143 21.89 -3.12 -23.30
CA GLY A 143 20.95 -3.22 -22.18
C GLY A 143 21.10 -2.06 -21.20
N ALA A 144 22.34 -1.66 -20.86
CA ALA A 144 22.60 -0.49 -20.04
C ALA A 144 22.14 0.82 -20.71
N MET A 145 22.44 1.02 -21.99
CA MET A 145 21.97 2.21 -22.73
C MET A 145 20.44 2.24 -22.82
N LEU A 146 19.80 1.10 -23.10
CA LEU A 146 18.35 0.97 -23.19
C LEU A 146 17.67 1.33 -21.87
N ARG A 147 18.19 0.82 -20.74
CA ARG A 147 17.64 1.14 -19.41
C ARG A 147 17.64 2.64 -19.12
N GLU A 148 18.67 3.36 -19.56
CA GLU A 148 18.70 4.82 -19.40
C GLU A 148 17.68 5.52 -20.30
N CYS A 149 17.46 5.01 -21.52
CA CYS A 149 16.48 5.57 -22.45
C CYS A 149 15.02 5.37 -21.97
N ILE A 150 14.67 4.18 -21.44
CA ILE A 150 13.32 3.87 -20.94
C ILE A 150 12.96 4.62 -19.64
N ARG A 151 13.90 5.39 -19.06
CA ARG A 151 13.58 6.32 -17.98
C ARG A 151 12.61 7.41 -18.44
N HIS A 152 12.59 7.71 -19.73
CA HIS A 152 11.63 8.61 -20.37
C HIS A 152 10.33 7.87 -20.69
N GLN A 153 9.19 8.43 -20.28
CA GLN A 153 7.89 7.75 -20.39
C GLN A 153 7.48 7.49 -21.85
N SER A 154 7.74 8.42 -22.77
CA SER A 154 7.43 8.26 -24.20
C SER A 154 8.21 7.09 -24.83
N VAL A 155 9.48 6.96 -24.45
CA VAL A 155 10.35 5.86 -24.91
C VAL A 155 9.90 4.52 -24.33
N ALA A 156 9.61 4.46 -23.03
CA ALA A 156 9.09 3.24 -22.41
C ALA A 156 7.75 2.80 -23.02
N ARG A 157 6.84 3.75 -23.31
CA ARG A 157 5.57 3.46 -23.99
C ARG A 157 5.81 2.82 -25.35
N TYR A 158 6.73 3.37 -26.16
CA TYR A 158 7.08 2.79 -27.45
C TYR A 158 7.56 1.34 -27.32
N VAL A 159 8.49 1.08 -26.41
CA VAL A 159 9.03 -0.28 -26.21
C VAL A 159 7.94 -1.25 -25.78
N LEU A 160 7.08 -0.86 -24.83
CA LEU A 160 5.95 -1.68 -24.37
C LEU A 160 4.98 -2.02 -25.49
N GLU A 161 4.67 -1.06 -26.36
CA GLU A 161 3.69 -1.23 -27.45
C GLU A 161 4.28 -1.90 -28.71
N SER A 162 5.60 -2.07 -28.77
CA SER A 162 6.30 -2.69 -29.89
C SER A 162 6.29 -4.22 -29.85
N GLU A 163 6.52 -4.85 -31.01
CA GLU A 163 6.77 -6.30 -31.13
C GLU A 163 8.02 -6.75 -30.34
N HIS A 164 8.92 -5.82 -30.03
CA HIS A 164 10.13 -6.11 -29.26
C HIS A 164 9.83 -6.53 -27.82
N MET A 165 8.67 -6.14 -27.27
CA MET A 165 8.29 -6.54 -25.90
C MET A 165 8.24 -8.07 -25.73
N ARG A 166 7.84 -8.80 -26.78
CA ARG A 166 7.82 -10.27 -26.77
C ARG A 166 9.22 -10.88 -26.70
N LYS A 167 10.23 -10.23 -27.29
CA LYS A 167 11.61 -10.74 -27.34
C LYS A 167 12.25 -10.82 -25.95
N PHE A 168 11.83 -9.99 -24.99
CA PHE A 168 12.33 -10.08 -23.62
C PHE A 168 12.07 -11.43 -22.96
N PHE A 169 10.95 -12.10 -23.27
CA PHE A 169 10.69 -13.44 -22.75
C PHE A 169 11.73 -14.46 -23.24
N ASP A 170 12.33 -14.24 -24.40
CA ASP A 170 13.39 -15.10 -24.92
C ASP A 170 14.75 -14.69 -24.37
N TYR A 171 15.03 -13.39 -24.27
CA TYR A 171 16.29 -12.86 -23.72
C TYR A 171 16.50 -13.22 -22.24
N ILE A 172 15.45 -13.19 -21.43
CA ILE A 172 15.48 -13.59 -20.01
C ILE A 172 15.82 -15.08 -19.84
N ARG A 173 15.65 -15.88 -20.90
CA ARG A 173 15.90 -17.33 -20.92
C ARG A 173 17.20 -17.70 -21.65
N LEU A 174 18.01 -16.72 -22.02
CA LEU A 174 19.31 -16.98 -22.62
C LEU A 174 20.22 -17.79 -21.67
N PRO A 175 21.09 -18.66 -22.20
CA PRO A 175 21.99 -19.47 -21.38
C PRO A 175 23.06 -18.62 -20.68
N ASN A 176 23.41 -17.46 -21.23
CA ASN A 176 24.32 -16.52 -20.59
C ASN A 176 23.59 -15.81 -19.43
N PHE A 177 24.01 -16.13 -18.21
CA PHE A 177 23.38 -15.64 -16.99
C PHE A 177 23.41 -14.12 -16.84
N ASP A 178 24.53 -13.48 -17.17
CA ASP A 178 24.68 -12.03 -17.02
C ASP A 178 23.72 -11.30 -17.97
N ILE A 179 23.64 -11.76 -19.22
CA ILE A 179 22.74 -11.19 -20.23
C ILE A 179 21.28 -11.42 -19.85
N ALA A 180 20.92 -12.65 -19.44
CA ALA A 180 19.57 -12.98 -19.02
C ALA A 180 19.13 -12.14 -17.82
N SER A 181 20.02 -11.94 -16.83
CA SER A 181 19.76 -11.11 -15.66
C SER A 181 19.62 -9.63 -16.02
N ASP A 182 20.42 -9.13 -16.96
CA ASP A 182 20.34 -7.76 -17.48
C ASP A 182 19.04 -7.50 -18.25
N ALA A 183 18.63 -8.45 -19.09
CA ALA A 183 17.34 -8.44 -19.78
C ALA A 183 16.17 -8.45 -18.79
N ALA A 184 16.25 -9.27 -17.74
CA ALA A 184 15.24 -9.34 -16.69
C ALA A 184 15.13 -8.02 -15.90
N ALA A 185 16.26 -7.35 -15.64
CA ALA A 185 16.27 -6.04 -14.99
C ALA A 185 15.60 -4.97 -15.85
N THR A 186 15.90 -4.95 -17.15
CA THR A 186 15.28 -4.03 -18.12
C THR A 186 13.78 -4.29 -18.26
N PHE A 187 13.39 -5.56 -18.37
CA PHE A 187 11.98 -5.98 -18.44
C PHE A 187 11.21 -5.60 -17.18
N LYS A 188 11.81 -5.77 -15.99
CA LYS A 188 11.26 -5.29 -14.73
C LYS A 188 11.06 -3.76 -14.77
N GLU A 189 12.09 -3.01 -15.17
CA GLU A 189 12.02 -1.56 -15.19
C GLU A 189 10.91 -1.03 -16.11
N LEU A 190 10.75 -1.63 -17.29
CA LEU A 190 9.64 -1.35 -18.21
C LEU A 190 8.27 -1.56 -17.55
N LEU A 191 8.13 -2.61 -16.74
CA LEU A 191 6.86 -3.01 -16.12
C LEU A 191 6.61 -2.37 -14.75
N THR A 192 7.54 -1.60 -14.17
CA THR A 192 7.35 -1.03 -12.83
C THR A 192 7.61 0.48 -12.73
N ARG A 193 8.30 1.09 -13.69
CA ARG A 193 8.68 2.51 -13.59
C ARG A 193 7.50 3.47 -13.84
N HIS A 194 6.83 3.33 -14.98
CA HIS A 194 5.80 4.27 -15.45
C HIS A 194 4.40 3.69 -15.25
N LYS A 195 3.91 3.75 -14.01
CA LYS A 195 2.72 3.01 -13.54
C LYS A 195 1.49 3.14 -14.43
N SER A 196 1.15 4.35 -14.87
CA SER A 196 -0.01 4.60 -15.73
C SER A 196 0.14 3.97 -17.11
N THR A 197 1.30 4.15 -17.75
CA THR A 197 1.62 3.53 -19.06
C THR A 197 1.59 2.01 -18.97
N VAL A 198 2.14 1.44 -17.90
CA VAL A 198 2.14 -0.02 -17.68
C VAL A 198 0.73 -0.55 -17.48
N ALA A 199 -0.09 0.12 -16.68
CA ALA A 199 -1.47 -0.29 -16.43
C ALA A 199 -2.30 -0.30 -17.71
N GLU A 200 -2.14 0.72 -18.56
CA GLU A 200 -2.76 0.80 -19.88
C GLU A 200 -2.29 -0.36 -20.78
N PHE A 201 -0.97 -0.57 -20.87
CA PHE A 201 -0.37 -1.65 -21.65
C PHE A 201 -0.90 -3.03 -21.22
N LEU A 202 -0.80 -3.35 -19.93
CA LEU A 202 -1.20 -4.66 -19.38
C LEU A 202 -2.71 -4.90 -19.53
N SER A 203 -3.54 -3.87 -19.38
CA SER A 203 -4.99 -4.00 -19.56
C SER A 203 -5.33 -4.32 -21.02
N LYS A 204 -4.70 -3.63 -21.98
CA LYS A 204 -4.90 -3.83 -23.42
C LYS A 204 -4.35 -5.16 -23.92
N ASN A 205 -3.22 -5.61 -23.36
CA ASN A 205 -2.44 -6.75 -23.84
C ASN A 205 -2.52 -7.99 -22.94
N TYR A 206 -3.49 -8.00 -22.03
CA TYR A 206 -3.59 -8.97 -20.93
C TYR A 206 -3.39 -10.42 -21.37
N ASP A 207 -4.15 -10.87 -22.37
CA ASP A 207 -4.26 -12.30 -22.71
C ASP A 207 -2.94 -12.88 -23.19
N TRP A 208 -2.32 -12.25 -24.20
CA TRP A 208 -1.05 -12.75 -24.72
C TRP A 208 0.08 -12.51 -23.71
N PHE A 209 0.09 -11.38 -23.00
CA PHE A 209 1.17 -11.05 -22.08
C PHE A 209 1.24 -12.07 -20.94
N PHE A 210 0.12 -12.32 -20.26
CA PHE A 210 0.12 -13.27 -19.15
C PHE A 210 0.21 -14.73 -19.61
N ALA A 211 -0.25 -15.07 -20.83
CA ALA A 211 0.02 -16.39 -21.40
C ALA A 211 1.53 -16.66 -21.57
N GLU A 212 2.26 -15.70 -22.14
CA GLU A 212 3.72 -15.76 -22.31
C GLU A 212 4.44 -15.69 -20.96
N TYR A 213 4.02 -14.79 -20.06
CA TYR A 213 4.62 -14.63 -18.73
C TYR A 213 4.51 -15.90 -17.89
N ASN A 214 3.32 -16.51 -17.87
CA ASN A 214 3.07 -17.72 -17.13
C ASN A 214 3.89 -18.90 -17.69
N SER A 215 3.76 -19.17 -18.99
CA SER A 215 4.38 -20.35 -19.63
C SER A 215 5.89 -20.25 -19.75
N LYS A 216 6.43 -19.07 -20.04
CA LYS A 216 7.88 -18.89 -20.27
C LYS A 216 8.64 -18.55 -18.99
N LEU A 217 8.04 -17.82 -18.04
CA LEU A 217 8.78 -17.33 -16.87
C LEU A 217 8.38 -18.05 -15.57
N LEU A 218 7.10 -18.10 -15.22
CA LEU A 218 6.65 -18.72 -13.96
C LEU A 218 6.83 -20.24 -13.98
N GLU A 219 6.59 -20.88 -15.12
CA GLU A 219 6.74 -22.33 -15.32
C GLU A 219 8.14 -22.71 -15.83
N SER A 220 9.09 -21.77 -15.87
CA SER A 220 10.46 -22.02 -16.31
C SER A 220 11.15 -23.10 -15.46
N THR A 221 12.02 -23.90 -16.07
CA THR A 221 12.88 -24.83 -15.33
C THR A 221 14.05 -24.13 -14.63
N ASN A 222 14.36 -22.89 -15.03
CA ASN A 222 15.42 -22.09 -14.42
C ASN A 222 14.93 -21.46 -13.11
N TYR A 223 15.57 -21.87 -12.01
CA TYR A 223 15.29 -21.38 -10.66
C TYR A 223 15.31 -19.83 -10.56
N ILE A 224 16.32 -19.18 -11.15
CA ILE A 224 16.51 -17.74 -11.02
C ILE A 224 15.43 -17.00 -11.81
N THR A 225 15.15 -17.43 -13.03
CA THR A 225 14.05 -16.90 -13.85
C THR A 225 12.72 -16.98 -13.11
N ARG A 226 12.36 -18.17 -12.57
CA ARG A 226 11.12 -18.33 -11.79
C ARG A 226 11.07 -17.41 -10.59
N ARG A 227 12.14 -17.36 -9.78
CA ARG A 227 12.17 -16.53 -8.58
C ARG A 227 11.98 -15.05 -8.90
N GLN A 228 12.67 -14.54 -9.92
CA GLN A 228 12.54 -13.15 -10.37
C GLN A 228 11.14 -12.89 -10.93
N ALA A 229 10.57 -13.82 -11.69
CA ALA A 229 9.24 -13.72 -12.26
C ALA A 229 8.15 -13.70 -11.19
N VAL A 230 8.18 -14.59 -10.19
CA VAL A 230 7.18 -14.58 -9.11
C VAL A 230 7.23 -13.27 -8.32
N LYS A 231 8.44 -12.78 -8.03
CA LYS A 231 8.62 -11.48 -7.37
C LYS A 231 8.07 -10.32 -8.20
N LEU A 232 8.41 -10.27 -9.49
CA LEU A 232 7.93 -9.24 -10.41
C LEU A 232 6.41 -9.31 -10.59
N LEU A 233 5.82 -10.50 -10.63
CA LEU A 233 4.37 -10.68 -10.66
C LEU A 233 3.72 -10.06 -9.42
N GLY A 234 4.31 -10.29 -8.24
CA GLY A 234 3.90 -9.61 -7.01
C GLY A 234 3.96 -8.09 -7.13
N ASP A 235 5.10 -7.55 -7.58
CA ASP A 235 5.30 -6.10 -7.79
C ASP A 235 4.24 -5.51 -8.76
N ILE A 236 3.91 -6.22 -9.84
CA ILE A 236 2.90 -5.80 -10.84
C ILE A 236 1.49 -5.81 -10.24
N LEU A 237 1.08 -6.92 -9.62
CA LEU A 237 -0.29 -7.10 -9.16
C LEU A 237 -0.61 -6.33 -7.88
N LEU A 238 0.38 -6.00 -7.06
CA LEU A 238 0.22 -5.19 -5.85
C LEU A 238 0.21 -3.68 -6.14
N ASP A 239 0.61 -3.24 -7.33
CA ASP A 239 0.54 -1.83 -7.70
C ASP A 239 -0.93 -1.39 -7.91
N ARG A 240 -1.30 -0.28 -7.26
CA ARG A 240 -2.67 0.25 -7.28
C ARG A 240 -3.15 0.61 -8.68
N SER A 241 -2.25 1.07 -9.56
CA SER A 241 -2.60 1.39 -10.95
C SER A 241 -3.02 0.15 -11.74
N ASN A 242 -2.62 -1.05 -11.32
CA ASN A 242 -2.93 -2.31 -11.99
C ASN A 242 -4.15 -3.04 -11.38
N SER A 243 -5.02 -2.36 -10.63
CA SER A 243 -6.14 -2.99 -9.91
C SER A 243 -7.07 -3.82 -10.81
N ALA A 244 -7.37 -3.35 -12.02
CA ALA A 244 -8.18 -4.07 -13.00
C ALA A 244 -7.47 -5.35 -13.50
N VAL A 245 -6.18 -5.23 -13.83
CA VAL A 245 -5.32 -6.36 -14.24
C VAL A 245 -5.21 -7.39 -13.11
N MET A 246 -4.99 -6.93 -11.88
CA MET A 246 -4.94 -7.77 -10.68
C MET A 246 -6.22 -8.55 -10.52
N THR A 247 -7.37 -7.86 -10.55
CA THR A 247 -8.70 -8.49 -10.40
C THR A 247 -8.93 -9.57 -11.45
N ARG A 248 -8.56 -9.31 -12.71
CA ARG A 248 -8.65 -10.30 -13.80
C ARG A 248 -7.71 -11.49 -13.55
N TYR A 249 -6.47 -11.24 -13.10
CA TYR A 249 -5.48 -12.29 -12.83
C TYR A 249 -5.88 -13.22 -11.68
N VAL A 250 -6.36 -12.66 -10.57
CA VAL A 250 -6.77 -13.44 -9.40
C VAL A 250 -8.13 -14.12 -9.55
N SER A 251 -8.79 -13.91 -10.68
CA SER A 251 -10.04 -14.57 -11.07
C SER A 251 -9.82 -15.69 -12.09
N SER A 252 -8.58 -16.03 -12.43
CA SER A 252 -8.27 -17.14 -13.33
C SER A 252 -7.88 -18.40 -12.55
N LEU A 253 -8.58 -19.50 -12.83
CA LEU A 253 -8.30 -20.81 -12.23
C LEU A 253 -6.91 -21.32 -12.60
N ASP A 254 -6.47 -21.09 -13.85
CA ASP A 254 -5.17 -21.55 -14.32
C ASP A 254 -4.04 -20.78 -13.65
N ASN A 255 -4.20 -19.46 -13.46
CA ASN A 255 -3.23 -18.67 -12.69
C ASN A 255 -3.13 -19.16 -11.23
N LEU A 256 -4.26 -19.52 -10.60
CA LEU A 256 -4.25 -20.11 -9.26
C LEU A 256 -3.47 -21.42 -9.23
N ARG A 257 -3.68 -22.31 -10.22
CA ARG A 257 -2.97 -23.59 -10.31
C ARG A 257 -1.46 -23.40 -10.41
N ILE A 258 -1.00 -22.47 -11.24
CA ILE A 258 0.42 -22.13 -11.38
C ILE A 258 0.98 -21.68 -10.03
N LEU A 259 0.31 -20.76 -9.33
CA LEU A 259 0.75 -20.32 -8.00
C LEU A 259 0.74 -21.44 -6.96
N MET A 260 -0.26 -22.32 -6.98
CA MET A 260 -0.31 -23.47 -6.07
C MET A 260 0.85 -24.44 -6.31
N ASN A 261 1.30 -24.59 -7.55
CA ASN A 261 2.50 -25.37 -7.86
C ASN A 261 3.77 -24.67 -7.32
N LEU A 262 3.87 -23.35 -7.49
CA LEU A 262 4.99 -22.55 -6.96
C LEU A 262 5.05 -22.56 -5.42
N LEU A 263 3.92 -22.61 -4.73
CA LEU A 263 3.86 -22.80 -3.28
C LEU A 263 4.37 -24.18 -2.83
N ARG A 264 4.43 -25.16 -3.73
CA ARG A 264 4.91 -26.52 -3.47
C ARG A 264 6.36 -26.75 -3.94
N GLU A 265 7.01 -25.74 -4.50
CA GLU A 265 8.40 -25.81 -4.92
C GLU A 265 9.33 -26.12 -3.73
N SER A 266 10.49 -26.72 -3.99
CA SER A 266 11.47 -27.03 -2.93
C SER A 266 12.14 -25.77 -2.35
N SER A 267 12.18 -24.67 -3.12
CA SER A 267 12.82 -23.44 -2.69
C SER A 267 11.91 -22.57 -1.82
N LYS A 268 12.31 -22.37 -0.56
CA LYS A 268 11.65 -21.44 0.36
C LYS A 268 11.52 -20.02 -0.19
N SER A 269 12.49 -19.54 -0.98
CA SER A 269 12.44 -18.19 -1.52
C SER A 269 11.30 -18.02 -2.53
N ILE A 270 11.10 -19.01 -3.41
CA ILE A 270 9.99 -19.01 -4.37
C ILE A 270 8.67 -19.15 -3.65
N GLN A 271 8.60 -20.03 -2.64
CA GLN A 271 7.38 -20.22 -1.87
C GLN A 271 6.94 -18.93 -1.15
N ILE A 272 7.88 -18.18 -0.56
CA ILE A 272 7.58 -16.90 0.12
C ILE A 272 7.01 -15.90 -0.89
N GLU A 273 7.66 -15.69 -2.03
CA GLU A 273 7.18 -14.76 -3.07
C GLU A 273 5.83 -15.22 -3.63
N ALA A 274 5.65 -16.53 -3.87
CA ALA A 274 4.39 -17.10 -4.33
C ALA A 274 3.28 -16.91 -3.31
N PHE A 275 3.60 -16.97 -2.01
CA PHE A 275 2.66 -16.68 -0.93
C PHE A 275 2.21 -15.22 -0.98
N HIS A 276 3.09 -14.25 -1.24
CA HIS A 276 2.70 -12.84 -1.41
C HIS A 276 1.66 -12.65 -2.51
N VAL A 277 1.79 -13.35 -3.65
CA VAL A 277 0.80 -13.29 -4.73
C VAL A 277 -0.46 -14.09 -4.40
N PHE A 278 -0.32 -15.27 -3.78
CA PHE A 278 -1.45 -16.10 -3.36
C PHE A 278 -2.39 -15.37 -2.39
N LYS A 279 -1.85 -14.48 -1.56
CA LYS A 279 -2.68 -13.60 -0.70
C LYS A 279 -3.71 -12.81 -1.49
N LEU A 280 -3.40 -12.40 -2.72
CA LEU A 280 -4.35 -11.67 -3.57
C LEU A 280 -5.52 -12.56 -4.02
N PHE A 281 -5.26 -13.83 -4.38
CA PHE A 281 -6.31 -14.81 -4.66
C PHE A 281 -7.20 -15.06 -3.45
N ALA A 282 -6.59 -15.15 -2.28
CA ALA A 282 -7.29 -15.31 -1.01
C ALA A 282 -8.11 -14.06 -0.60
N ALA A 283 -7.60 -12.87 -0.90
CA ALA A 283 -8.23 -11.60 -0.56
C ALA A 283 -9.28 -11.11 -1.59
N ASN A 284 -9.30 -11.66 -2.82
CA ASN A 284 -10.27 -11.29 -3.85
C ASN A 284 -11.71 -11.41 -3.31
N GLN A 285 -12.52 -10.35 -3.36
CA GLN A 285 -13.89 -10.39 -2.84
C GLN A 285 -14.83 -11.11 -3.82
N ASN A 286 -14.56 -11.04 -5.12
CA ASN A 286 -15.38 -11.59 -6.20
C ASN A 286 -14.76 -12.87 -6.77
N LYS A 287 -14.43 -13.84 -5.91
CA LYS A 287 -13.79 -15.10 -6.34
C LYS A 287 -14.76 -15.93 -7.19
N PRO A 288 -14.33 -16.38 -8.38
CA PRO A 288 -15.03 -17.41 -9.14
C PRO A 288 -15.24 -18.72 -8.34
N ALA A 289 -16.36 -19.40 -8.61
CA ALA A 289 -16.82 -20.55 -7.83
C ALA A 289 -15.85 -21.76 -7.90
N ASP A 290 -15.18 -21.94 -9.02
CA ASP A 290 -14.14 -22.94 -9.24
C ASP A 290 -12.89 -22.68 -8.36
N ILE A 291 -12.44 -21.42 -8.26
CA ILE A 291 -11.38 -21.00 -7.34
C ILE A 291 -11.78 -21.27 -5.89
N VAL A 292 -13.01 -20.90 -5.51
CA VAL A 292 -13.56 -21.21 -4.18
C VAL A 292 -13.52 -22.72 -3.92
N GLY A 293 -13.97 -23.53 -4.87
CA GLY A 293 -13.97 -24.99 -4.78
C GLY A 293 -12.58 -25.56 -4.50
N ILE A 294 -11.56 -25.09 -5.21
CA ILE A 294 -10.16 -25.52 -5.00
C ILE A 294 -9.66 -25.15 -3.60
N LEU A 295 -9.88 -23.90 -3.17
CA LEU A 295 -9.43 -23.42 -1.86
C LEU A 295 -10.09 -24.17 -0.70
N VAL A 296 -11.39 -24.47 -0.81
CA VAL A 296 -12.14 -25.23 0.21
C VAL A 296 -11.67 -26.69 0.24
N THR A 297 -11.54 -27.33 -0.92
CA THR A 297 -11.12 -28.74 -1.03
C THR A 297 -9.72 -28.95 -0.45
N ASN A 298 -8.82 -27.98 -0.65
CA ASN A 298 -7.43 -28.07 -0.20
C ASN A 298 -7.16 -27.38 1.14
N ARG A 299 -8.20 -26.91 1.85
CA ARG A 299 -8.08 -26.09 3.08
C ARG A 299 -7.08 -26.64 4.08
N SER A 300 -7.23 -27.90 4.50
CA SER A 300 -6.38 -28.50 5.53
C SER A 300 -4.92 -28.63 5.09
N LYS A 301 -4.68 -28.90 3.79
CA LYS A 301 -3.34 -28.99 3.21
C LYS A 301 -2.70 -27.61 3.08
N LEU A 302 -3.48 -26.60 2.67
CA LEU A 302 -3.03 -25.21 2.58
C LEU A 302 -2.68 -24.66 3.96
N LEU A 303 -3.53 -24.87 4.98
CA LEU A 303 -3.23 -24.46 6.36
C LEU A 303 -1.92 -25.08 6.87
N ARG A 304 -1.73 -26.38 6.65
CA ARG A 304 -0.49 -27.06 7.05
C ARG A 304 0.73 -26.55 6.28
N LEU A 305 0.62 -26.39 4.96
CA LEU A 305 1.70 -25.87 4.13
C LEU A 305 2.09 -24.46 4.58
N LEU A 306 1.09 -23.65 4.91
CA LEU A 306 1.26 -22.23 5.15
C LEU A 306 1.59 -21.89 6.63
N ALA A 307 1.43 -22.85 7.55
CA ALA A 307 1.79 -22.72 8.97
C ALA A 307 3.28 -22.40 9.20
N ASP A 308 4.16 -22.84 8.29
CA ASP A 308 5.61 -22.60 8.38
C ASP A 308 6.04 -21.21 7.85
N PHE A 309 5.13 -20.46 7.22
CA PHE A 309 5.42 -19.12 6.71
C PHE A 309 5.19 -18.10 7.83
N LYS A 310 6.23 -17.35 8.21
CA LYS A 310 6.09 -16.24 9.16
C LYS A 310 5.58 -15.01 8.41
N THR A 311 4.45 -14.47 8.81
CA THR A 311 3.98 -13.15 8.39
C THR A 311 4.27 -12.10 9.47
N GLU A 312 4.71 -10.91 9.07
CA GLU A 312 4.93 -9.76 9.97
C GLU A 312 3.62 -9.24 10.62
N LYS A 313 2.44 -9.77 10.23
CA LYS A 313 1.09 -9.30 10.62
C LYS A 313 0.14 -10.40 11.15
N GLY A 314 0.60 -11.30 12.02
CA GLY A 314 -0.27 -12.34 12.64
C GLY A 314 -0.13 -13.73 12.01
N SER A 315 -0.97 -14.69 12.42
CA SER A 315 -0.84 -16.10 11.99
C SER A 315 -1.37 -16.31 10.56
N VAL A 316 -0.68 -17.12 9.77
CA VAL A 316 -1.12 -17.46 8.41
C VAL A 316 -2.43 -18.27 8.41
N GLU A 317 -2.74 -18.92 9.53
CA GLU A 317 -4.01 -19.59 9.78
C GLU A 317 -5.19 -18.60 9.79
N ASP A 318 -5.02 -17.41 10.36
CA ASP A 318 -6.07 -16.37 10.38
C ASP A 318 -6.35 -15.84 8.97
N PHE A 319 -5.30 -15.58 8.19
CA PHE A 319 -5.42 -15.09 6.82
C PHE A 319 -6.14 -16.09 5.89
N LEU A 320 -5.78 -17.38 5.98
CA LEU A 320 -6.44 -18.45 5.21
C LEU A 320 -7.84 -18.75 5.72
N ALA A 321 -8.07 -18.70 7.03
CA ALA A 321 -9.39 -18.85 7.60
C ALA A 321 -10.32 -17.75 7.07
N ILE A 322 -9.86 -16.49 7.04
CA ILE A 322 -10.61 -15.36 6.48
C ILE A 322 -10.88 -15.55 4.98
N ALA A 323 -9.87 -15.95 4.21
CA ALA A 323 -9.99 -16.15 2.76
C ALA A 323 -10.93 -17.30 2.38
N VAL A 324 -10.85 -18.44 3.10
CA VAL A 324 -11.69 -19.62 2.90
C VAL A 324 -13.11 -19.39 3.41
N ASP A 325 -13.27 -18.65 4.51
CA ASP A 325 -14.58 -18.31 5.06
C ASP A 325 -15.31 -17.25 4.23
N ALA A 326 -14.59 -16.28 3.63
CA ALA A 326 -15.11 -15.40 2.59
C ALA A 326 -15.57 -16.18 1.34
N ALA A 327 -14.77 -17.17 0.91
CA ALA A 327 -15.10 -18.03 -0.23
C ALA A 327 -16.33 -18.93 0.03
N LYS A 328 -16.47 -19.50 1.24
CA LYS A 328 -17.66 -20.27 1.67
C LYS A 328 -18.94 -19.41 1.73
N ARG A 329 -18.82 -18.11 1.99
CA ARG A 329 -19.96 -17.18 2.03
C ARG A 329 -20.44 -16.81 0.62
N ALA A 330 -19.52 -16.59 -0.33
CA ALA A 330 -19.85 -16.36 -1.75
C ALA A 330 -20.49 -17.59 -2.41
N GLY A 331 -19.98 -18.80 -2.14
CA GLY A 331 -20.57 -20.05 -2.62
C GLY A 331 -21.96 -20.35 -2.07
N ARG A 332 -22.25 -19.96 -0.81
CA ARG A 332 -23.59 -20.09 -0.22
C ARG A 332 -24.62 -19.16 -0.85
N LEU A 333 -24.21 -17.99 -1.36
CA LEU A 333 -25.11 -17.07 -2.08
C LEU A 333 -25.62 -17.67 -3.40
N PHE A 334 -24.79 -18.49 -4.08
CA PHE A 334 -25.17 -19.19 -5.32
C PHE A 334 -26.02 -20.44 -5.06
N VAL A 335 -25.71 -21.19 -3.99
CA VAL A 335 -26.51 -22.34 -3.55
C VAL A 335 -27.88 -21.89 -3.03
N LEU A 336 -27.99 -20.76 -2.33
CA LEU A 336 -29.28 -20.17 -1.91
C LEU A 336 -30.13 -19.70 -3.09
N ARG A 337 -29.52 -19.35 -4.24
CA ARG A 337 -30.27 -19.01 -5.47
C ARG A 337 -30.87 -20.26 -6.15
N SER A 338 -30.22 -21.42 -6.04
CA SER A 338 -30.75 -22.72 -6.51
C SER A 338 -31.65 -23.43 -5.49
N MET A 339 -31.45 -23.21 -4.19
CA MET A 339 -32.25 -23.80 -3.10
C MET A 339 -33.58 -23.07 -2.83
N LYS A 340 -33.88 -21.96 -3.54
CA LYS A 340 -35.23 -21.35 -3.52
C LYS A 340 -36.32 -22.23 -4.17
N LEU A 341 -35.99 -23.42 -4.69
CA LEU A 341 -36.95 -24.40 -5.22
C LEU A 341 -37.26 -25.59 -4.31
N SER A 342 -36.72 -25.66 -3.10
CA SER A 342 -37.15 -26.69 -2.14
C SER A 342 -37.04 -26.15 -0.72
N GLY A 343 -38.20 -25.84 -0.13
CA GLY A 343 -38.29 -25.36 1.24
C GLY A 343 -37.74 -26.37 2.25
N TRP A 344 -37.37 -25.84 3.42
CA TRP A 344 -37.42 -26.40 4.79
C TRP A 344 -36.63 -25.43 5.68
N SER A 345 -37.28 -24.74 6.62
CA SER A 345 -37.56 -25.12 8.01
C SER A 345 -36.46 -24.67 8.99
N THR A 346 -36.88 -23.79 9.89
CA THR A 346 -36.17 -23.10 10.95
C THR A 346 -35.80 -24.00 12.13
N LYS A 347 -34.59 -23.79 12.67
CA LYS A 347 -34.14 -23.88 14.09
C LYS A 347 -32.78 -24.59 14.23
N ALA A 348 -31.98 -24.02 15.12
CA ALA A 348 -30.70 -24.51 15.68
C ALA A 348 -29.43 -24.32 14.84
N SER A 349 -28.81 -23.14 14.92
CA SER A 349 -27.33 -22.97 14.82
C SER A 349 -26.81 -21.54 15.07
N SER A 350 -27.62 -20.61 15.61
CA SER A 350 -27.23 -19.20 15.78
C SER A 350 -26.26 -18.92 16.96
N TYR A 351 -26.05 -19.87 17.87
CA TYR A 351 -25.28 -19.63 19.10
C TYR A 351 -23.79 -19.98 19.00
N THR A 352 -23.35 -20.80 18.03
CA THR A 352 -21.95 -21.24 17.94
C THR A 352 -21.02 -20.24 17.24
N TYR A 353 -21.58 -19.27 16.51
CA TYR A 353 -20.82 -18.18 15.87
C TYR A 353 -20.46 -17.03 16.83
N PHE A 354 -21.15 -16.95 17.98
CA PHE A 354 -20.98 -15.90 18.99
C PHE A 354 -19.68 -16.04 19.80
N GLU A 355 -19.16 -17.25 19.99
CA GLU A 355 -18.07 -17.52 20.94
C GLU A 355 -16.65 -17.21 20.45
N LYS A 356 -16.45 -16.86 19.16
CA LYS A 356 -15.10 -16.72 18.56
C LYS A 356 -14.78 -15.36 17.94
N GLY A 357 -15.58 -14.32 18.16
CA GLY A 357 -15.32 -12.99 17.58
C GLY A 357 -15.37 -12.93 16.04
N MET A 358 -15.70 -14.03 15.36
CA MET A 358 -15.78 -14.16 13.90
C MET A 358 -16.90 -13.31 13.27
N PHE A 359 -17.83 -12.79 14.08
CA PHE A 359 -18.91 -11.90 13.64
C PHE A 359 -18.38 -10.56 13.07
N LEU A 360 -17.17 -10.14 13.46
CA LEU A 360 -16.59 -8.84 13.11
C LEU A 360 -15.67 -8.89 11.88
N LEU A 361 -15.31 -10.06 11.39
CA LEU A 361 -14.40 -10.22 10.24
C LEU A 361 -14.86 -9.50 8.94
N PRO A 362 -16.17 -9.38 8.64
CA PRO A 362 -16.64 -8.57 7.52
C PRO A 362 -16.46 -7.06 7.76
N ILE A 363 -16.64 -6.62 9.01
CA ILE A 363 -16.37 -5.26 9.47
C ILE A 363 -14.84 -4.99 9.37
N PHE A 364 -13.98 -5.93 9.76
CA PHE A 364 -12.50 -5.86 9.61
C PHE A 364 -12.01 -5.56 8.19
N SER A 365 -12.45 -6.36 7.22
CA SER A 365 -12.06 -6.19 5.81
C SER A 365 -12.60 -4.90 5.20
N PHE A 366 -13.62 -4.31 5.82
CA PHE A 366 -14.33 -3.14 5.32
C PHE A 366 -13.75 -1.85 5.91
N LEU A 367 -13.34 -1.87 7.17
CA LEU A 367 -12.63 -0.77 7.85
C LEU A 367 -11.29 -0.41 7.18
N THR A 368 -10.61 -1.42 6.63
CA THR A 368 -9.41 -1.19 5.78
C THR A 368 -9.73 -0.57 4.42
N LYS A 369 -10.98 -0.71 3.94
CA LYS A 369 -11.48 -0.17 2.67
C LYS A 369 -11.86 1.32 2.81
N ILE A 370 -12.43 1.69 3.97
CA ILE A 370 -12.71 3.09 4.37
C ILE A 370 -11.41 3.90 4.43
N TRP A 371 -10.35 3.33 5.05
CA TRP A 371 -9.03 3.96 5.12
C TRP A 371 -8.35 4.18 3.76
N LEU A 372 -8.67 3.36 2.75
CA LEU A 372 -8.17 3.53 1.38
C LEU A 372 -8.92 4.62 0.61
N LEU A 373 -10.21 4.85 0.90
CA LEU A 373 -11.02 5.88 0.27
C LEU A 373 -10.66 7.30 0.77
N SER A 374 -10.19 7.41 2.01
CA SER A 374 -9.85 8.70 2.63
C SER A 374 -8.53 9.33 2.17
N HIS A 375 -7.65 8.55 1.55
CA HIS A 375 -6.39 9.04 1.00
C HIS A 375 -6.52 9.69 -0.39
N ASP A 376 -7.72 9.74 -0.98
CA ASP A 376 -8.00 10.33 -2.30
C ASP A 376 -8.59 11.77 -2.23
N ALA A 377 -8.78 12.32 -1.02
CA ALA A 377 -9.47 13.58 -0.80
C ALA A 377 -8.51 14.78 -0.73
N SER A 378 -8.14 15.35 -1.87
CA SER A 378 -7.38 16.62 -1.95
C SER A 378 -8.24 17.89 -1.80
N SER A 379 -9.47 17.80 -1.29
CA SER A 379 -10.30 19.00 -1.02
C SER A 379 -11.03 18.95 0.32
N ARG A 380 -11.10 20.13 0.95
CA ARG A 380 -11.43 20.40 2.36
C ARG A 380 -12.90 20.12 2.71
N VAL A 381 -13.10 19.59 3.93
CA VAL A 381 -14.33 19.48 4.74
C VAL A 381 -15.51 18.68 4.15
N ASP A 382 -15.94 18.94 2.91
CA ASP A 382 -17.14 18.29 2.33
C ASP A 382 -16.95 16.78 2.02
N LEU A 383 -15.71 16.33 1.80
CA LEU A 383 -15.37 14.93 1.50
C LEU A 383 -15.46 13.99 2.71
N VAL A 384 -15.35 14.54 3.91
CA VAL A 384 -15.40 13.73 5.13
C VAL A 384 -16.83 13.29 5.38
N THR A 385 -17.80 14.20 5.34
CA THR A 385 -19.24 13.85 5.44
C THR A 385 -19.71 12.84 4.39
N GLU A 386 -19.17 12.86 3.15
CA GLU A 386 -19.49 11.85 2.15
C GLU A 386 -18.84 10.49 2.45
N THR A 387 -17.65 10.50 3.06
CA THR A 387 -16.95 9.28 3.50
C THR A 387 -17.68 8.67 4.69
N ASP A 388 -17.98 9.45 5.73
CA ASP A 388 -18.74 9.03 6.92
C ASP A 388 -20.09 8.40 6.55
N LYS A 389 -20.87 9.04 5.66
CA LYS A 389 -22.14 8.50 5.17
C LYS A 389 -22.00 7.17 4.46
N LYS A 390 -21.01 7.04 3.55
CA LYS A 390 -20.75 5.78 2.86
C LYS A 390 -20.29 4.68 3.82
N CYS A 391 -19.54 5.02 4.85
CA CYS A 391 -19.13 4.09 5.88
C CYS A 391 -20.34 3.57 6.65
N GLU A 392 -21.23 4.47 7.08
CA GLU A 392 -22.46 4.13 7.79
C GLU A 392 -23.39 3.27 6.93
N GLU A 393 -23.65 3.67 5.68
CA GLU A 393 -24.53 2.94 4.75
C GLU A 393 -24.09 1.48 4.59
N VAL A 394 -22.80 1.23 4.43
CA VAL A 394 -22.30 -0.14 4.25
C VAL A 394 -22.35 -0.94 5.54
N ILE A 395 -22.05 -0.33 6.70
CA ILE A 395 -22.23 -0.99 8.00
C ILE A 395 -23.70 -1.35 8.19
N PHE A 396 -24.61 -0.43 7.88
CA PHE A 396 -26.04 -0.64 7.99
C PHE A 396 -26.55 -1.73 7.05
N ASP A 397 -26.15 -1.72 5.78
CA ASP A 397 -26.55 -2.76 4.82
C ASP A 397 -26.08 -4.15 5.26
N PHE A 398 -24.86 -4.24 5.79
CA PHE A 398 -24.34 -5.47 6.35
C PHE A 398 -25.17 -5.92 7.57
N LEU A 399 -25.44 -5.01 8.51
CA LEU A 399 -26.19 -5.31 9.72
C LEU A 399 -27.65 -5.69 9.41
N LYS A 400 -28.33 -4.99 8.49
CA LYS A 400 -29.68 -5.35 8.03
C LYS A 400 -29.73 -6.73 7.37
N LEU A 401 -28.70 -7.07 6.59
CA LEU A 401 -28.63 -8.37 5.93
C LEU A 401 -28.48 -9.52 6.94
N GLN A 402 -27.72 -9.32 8.01
CA GLN A 402 -27.50 -10.35 9.04
C GLN A 402 -28.60 -10.38 10.10
N TYR A 403 -29.12 -9.21 10.47
CA TYR A 403 -30.13 -9.01 11.52
C TYR A 403 -31.25 -8.09 11.01
N PRO A 404 -32.13 -8.60 10.13
CA PRO A 404 -33.19 -7.79 9.53
C PRO A 404 -34.18 -7.22 10.54
N ASP A 405 -34.30 -7.86 11.72
CA ASP A 405 -35.24 -7.45 12.78
C ASP A 405 -34.63 -6.46 13.78
N HIS A 406 -33.32 -6.20 13.72
CA HIS A 406 -32.65 -5.27 14.64
C HIS A 406 -32.82 -3.82 14.16
N LYS A 407 -32.90 -2.89 15.11
CA LYS A 407 -32.87 -1.45 14.83
C LYS A 407 -31.43 -0.98 14.64
N LEU A 408 -31.28 0.15 13.94
CA LEU A 408 -29.99 0.78 13.68
C LEU A 408 -30.07 2.26 14.09
N ILE A 409 -29.04 2.73 14.77
CA ILE A 409 -28.78 4.12 15.10
C ILE A 409 -27.37 4.43 14.63
N GLY A 410 -27.18 5.55 13.93
CA GLY A 410 -25.88 5.97 13.46
C GLY A 410 -25.79 7.49 13.46
N GLU A 411 -24.56 8.00 13.62
CA GLU A 411 -24.27 9.43 13.71
C GLU A 411 -24.79 10.20 12.49
N GLU A 412 -24.49 9.73 11.28
CA GLU A 412 -24.79 10.46 10.04
C GLU A 412 -26.29 10.44 9.74
N THR A 413 -26.96 9.32 10.00
CA THR A 413 -28.42 9.23 9.92
C THR A 413 -29.08 10.14 10.95
N ALA A 414 -28.57 10.20 12.18
CA ALA A 414 -29.12 11.06 13.23
C ALA A 414 -28.93 12.54 12.91
N ALA A 415 -27.77 12.92 12.35
CA ALA A 415 -27.51 14.29 11.86
C ALA A 415 -28.44 14.69 10.71
N ALA A 416 -28.81 13.74 9.83
CA ALA A 416 -29.66 14.01 8.66
C ALA A 416 -31.17 13.96 8.95
N CYS A 417 -31.63 13.10 9.86
CA CYS A 417 -33.05 12.80 10.05
C CYS A 417 -33.56 13.03 11.49
N GLY A 418 -32.70 13.50 12.39
CA GLY A 418 -32.98 13.63 13.82
C GLY A 418 -32.67 12.36 14.60
N THR A 419 -32.45 12.51 15.92
CA THR A 419 -32.05 11.41 16.79
C THR A 419 -33.17 10.35 16.89
N LEU A 420 -32.84 9.13 16.48
CA LEU A 420 -33.72 7.98 16.66
C LEU A 420 -33.78 7.59 18.15
N GLU A 421 -34.99 7.34 18.66
CA GLU A 421 -35.19 6.96 20.05
C GLU A 421 -34.65 5.53 20.29
N LEU A 422 -33.83 5.38 21.34
CA LEU A 422 -33.35 4.08 21.77
C LEU A 422 -34.49 3.32 22.48
N THR A 423 -34.91 2.21 21.89
CA THR A 423 -36.01 1.36 22.38
C THR A 423 -35.49 0.09 23.07
N ASP A 424 -36.39 -0.75 23.56
CA ASP A 424 -36.02 -2.04 24.17
C ASP A 424 -35.62 -3.10 23.12
N GLU A 425 -35.92 -2.86 21.85
CA GLU A 425 -35.54 -3.72 20.74
C GLU A 425 -34.01 -3.78 20.56
N PRO A 426 -33.45 -4.92 20.13
CA PRO A 426 -32.03 -5.01 19.79
C PRO A 426 -31.62 -3.94 18.80
N THR A 427 -30.71 -3.05 19.21
CA THR A 427 -30.34 -1.87 18.44
C THR A 427 -28.84 -1.79 18.27
N TRP A 428 -28.37 -1.81 17.03
CA TRP A 428 -26.97 -1.51 16.70
C TRP A 428 -26.78 0.00 16.65
N ILE A 429 -25.72 0.48 17.29
CA ILE A 429 -25.37 1.89 17.41
C ILE A 429 -23.97 2.05 16.80
N VAL A 430 -23.83 2.90 15.79
CA VAL A 430 -22.64 2.99 14.94
C VAL A 430 -22.12 4.42 14.89
N ASP A 431 -20.84 4.57 15.17
CA ASP A 431 -20.05 5.75 14.77
C ASP A 431 -19.13 5.31 13.62
N PRO A 432 -19.35 5.80 12.40
CA PRO A 432 -18.55 5.41 11.25
C PRO A 432 -17.12 5.93 11.32
N ILE A 433 -16.84 7.09 11.94
CA ILE A 433 -15.50 7.69 12.10
C ILE A 433 -15.46 8.59 13.36
N ASP A 434 -15.19 7.98 14.52
CA ASP A 434 -14.92 8.73 15.75
C ASP A 434 -13.54 9.39 15.62
N GLY A 435 -13.50 10.70 15.88
CA GLY A 435 -12.33 11.54 15.65
C GLY A 435 -12.27 12.11 14.22
N THR A 436 -13.40 12.48 13.63
CA THR A 436 -13.51 13.13 12.30
C THR A 436 -12.52 14.29 12.11
N THR A 437 -12.33 15.14 13.13
CA THR A 437 -11.32 16.22 13.08
C THR A 437 -9.89 15.67 12.98
N ASN A 438 -9.57 14.64 13.77
CA ASN A 438 -8.27 13.99 13.71
C ASN A 438 -8.03 13.38 12.32
N PHE A 439 -9.05 12.76 11.74
CA PHE A 439 -8.99 12.18 10.41
C PHE A 439 -8.68 13.23 9.34
N VAL A 440 -9.36 14.38 9.35
CA VAL A 440 -9.09 15.52 8.44
C VAL A 440 -7.64 15.98 8.52
N HIS A 441 -7.06 15.96 9.73
CA HIS A 441 -5.71 16.44 9.99
C HIS A 441 -4.63 15.35 9.93
N GLY A 442 -4.99 14.09 9.64
CA GLY A 442 -4.07 12.96 9.65
C GLY A 442 -3.52 12.59 11.02
N PHE A 443 -4.19 12.98 12.11
CA PHE A 443 -3.82 12.59 13.48
C PHE A 443 -4.32 11.16 13.77
N PRO A 444 -3.49 10.26 14.34
CA PRO A 444 -3.73 8.82 14.28
C PRO A 444 -4.80 8.27 15.27
N PHE A 445 -5.42 9.13 16.09
CA PHE A 445 -6.47 8.76 17.03
C PHE A 445 -7.85 8.87 16.37
N VAL A 446 -8.11 7.91 15.48
CA VAL A 446 -9.37 7.78 14.73
C VAL A 446 -9.83 6.33 14.81
N CYS A 447 -11.12 6.08 14.96
CA CYS A 447 -11.64 4.72 14.98
C CYS A 447 -13.06 4.60 14.42
N VAL A 448 -13.50 3.35 14.24
CA VAL A 448 -14.90 3.04 14.01
C VAL A 448 -15.45 2.33 15.24
N SER A 449 -16.61 2.77 15.72
CA SER A 449 -17.26 2.28 16.94
C SER A 449 -18.60 1.63 16.59
N ILE A 450 -18.79 0.38 17.02
CA ILE A 450 -20.02 -0.38 16.80
C ILE A 450 -20.43 -1.02 18.12
N GLY A 451 -21.56 -0.58 18.65
CA GLY A 451 -22.21 -1.14 19.83
C GLY A 451 -23.50 -1.88 19.48
N LEU A 452 -23.85 -2.91 20.25
CA LEU A 452 -25.19 -3.51 20.27
C LEU A 452 -25.79 -3.32 21.65
N THR A 453 -27.00 -2.78 21.69
CA THR A 453 -27.83 -2.76 22.90
C THR A 453 -28.95 -3.78 22.79
N ILE A 454 -29.32 -4.39 23.92
CA ILE A 454 -30.48 -5.28 24.06
C ILE A 454 -31.24 -4.81 25.30
N GLY A 455 -32.51 -4.44 25.16
CA GLY A 455 -33.27 -3.83 26.27
C GLY A 455 -32.61 -2.55 26.77
N ARG A 456 -32.08 -1.72 25.85
CA ARG A 456 -31.27 -0.51 26.12
C ARG A 456 -29.94 -0.73 26.85
N ILE A 457 -29.55 -1.97 27.13
CA ILE A 457 -28.29 -2.25 27.83
C ILE A 457 -27.17 -2.57 26.82
N PRO A 458 -26.04 -1.85 26.84
CA PRO A 458 -24.87 -2.18 26.03
C PRO A 458 -24.41 -3.62 26.30
N THR A 459 -24.33 -4.43 25.24
CA THR A 459 -24.11 -5.88 25.34
C THR A 459 -22.94 -6.35 24.50
N VAL A 460 -22.71 -5.74 23.33
CA VAL A 460 -21.54 -6.02 22.49
C VAL A 460 -20.88 -4.69 22.14
N GLY A 461 -19.55 -4.64 22.21
CA GLY A 461 -18.77 -3.45 21.85
C GLY A 461 -17.58 -3.79 20.98
N VAL A 462 -17.39 -3.00 19.93
CA VAL A 462 -16.30 -3.13 18.96
C VAL A 462 -15.78 -1.75 18.62
N VAL A 463 -14.49 -1.55 18.82
CA VAL A 463 -13.81 -0.30 18.45
C VAL A 463 -12.55 -0.68 17.68
N TYR A 464 -12.35 -0.11 16.49
CA TYR A 464 -11.18 -0.39 15.67
C TYR A 464 -10.48 0.88 15.21
N ASN A 465 -9.21 1.02 15.58
CA ASN A 465 -8.32 2.03 15.02
C ASN A 465 -7.53 1.41 13.84
N PRO A 466 -7.79 1.82 12.59
CA PRO A 466 -7.13 1.26 11.41
C PRO A 466 -5.67 1.72 11.24
N ILE A 467 -5.29 2.85 11.84
CA ILE A 467 -3.95 3.44 11.71
C ILE A 467 -2.97 2.71 12.64
N MET A 468 -3.41 2.43 13.87
CA MET A 468 -2.62 1.72 14.88
C MET A 468 -2.79 0.19 14.81
N ASP A 469 -3.72 -0.29 13.98
CA ASP A 469 -4.12 -1.70 13.88
C ASP A 469 -4.53 -2.29 15.25
N GLU A 470 -5.42 -1.57 15.93
CA GLU A 470 -5.91 -1.93 17.26
C GLU A 470 -7.40 -2.20 17.23
N LEU A 471 -7.77 -3.46 17.44
CA LEU A 471 -9.13 -3.92 17.64
C LEU A 471 -9.41 -4.14 19.12
N PHE A 472 -10.38 -3.42 19.65
CA PHE A 472 -10.99 -3.66 20.94
C PHE A 472 -12.35 -4.36 20.76
N THR A 473 -12.55 -5.47 21.46
CA THR A 473 -13.82 -6.23 21.43
C THR A 473 -14.25 -6.62 22.83
N ALA A 474 -15.55 -6.62 23.07
CA ALA A 474 -16.13 -7.12 24.30
C ALA A 474 -17.56 -7.63 24.07
N ILE A 475 -17.92 -8.65 24.82
CA ILE A 475 -19.30 -9.16 24.93
C ILE A 475 -19.60 -9.27 26.41
N ARG A 476 -20.78 -8.82 26.82
CA ARG A 476 -21.20 -8.84 28.22
C ARG A 476 -21.05 -10.24 28.84
N GLY A 477 -20.32 -10.31 29.96
CA GLY A 477 -19.99 -11.54 30.69
C GLY A 477 -18.91 -12.43 30.03
N LYS A 478 -18.17 -11.95 29.04
CA LYS A 478 -17.17 -12.72 28.28
C LYS A 478 -15.78 -12.09 28.27
N GLY A 479 -15.60 -10.93 28.91
CA GLY A 479 -14.34 -10.22 28.97
C GLY A 479 -14.08 -9.31 27.77
N ALA A 480 -13.07 -8.46 27.91
CA ALA A 480 -12.60 -7.54 26.89
C ALA A 480 -11.25 -7.96 26.31
N PHE A 481 -11.04 -7.69 25.02
CA PHE A 481 -9.84 -8.10 24.29
C PHE A 481 -9.31 -6.98 23.39
N LEU A 482 -7.99 -6.84 23.34
CA LEU A 482 -7.25 -6.05 22.36
C LEU A 482 -6.48 -7.00 21.43
N ASN A 483 -6.79 -6.98 20.12
CA ASN A 483 -6.17 -7.86 19.12
C ASN A 483 -6.20 -9.34 19.55
N GLY A 484 -7.33 -9.78 20.11
CA GLY A 484 -7.55 -11.14 20.60
C GLY A 484 -6.89 -11.47 21.95
N LYS A 485 -6.16 -10.53 22.56
CA LYS A 485 -5.55 -10.73 23.89
C LYS A 485 -6.41 -10.09 24.98
N PRO A 486 -6.69 -10.78 26.10
CA PRO A 486 -7.43 -10.21 27.22
C PRO A 486 -6.79 -8.92 27.72
N ILE A 487 -7.62 -7.93 28.04
CA ILE A 487 -7.21 -6.66 28.64
C ILE A 487 -7.88 -6.46 30.00
N LYS A 488 -7.30 -5.58 30.80
CA LYS A 488 -7.84 -5.15 32.08
C LYS A 488 -7.51 -3.68 32.32
N VAL A 489 -8.36 -3.01 33.09
CA VAL A 489 -8.09 -1.65 33.57
C VAL A 489 -6.81 -1.59 34.42
N SER A 490 -6.29 -0.38 34.60
CA SER A 490 -5.11 -0.16 35.44
C SER A 490 -5.39 -0.51 36.92
N SER A 491 -4.33 -0.80 37.66
CA SER A 491 -4.39 -1.01 39.12
C SER A 491 -4.02 0.26 39.91
N GLN A 492 -4.10 1.43 39.29
CA GLN A 492 -3.78 2.70 39.95
C GLN A 492 -4.81 2.98 41.04
N SER A 493 -4.37 3.35 42.23
CA SER A 493 -5.22 3.64 43.40
C SER A 493 -5.12 5.08 43.89
N GLU A 494 -4.21 5.88 43.32
CA GLU A 494 -3.96 7.25 43.76
C GLU A 494 -4.24 8.24 42.62
N LEU A 495 -5.14 9.20 42.87
CA LEU A 495 -5.54 10.22 41.91
C LEU A 495 -4.34 11.03 41.39
N VAL A 496 -3.45 11.47 42.28
CA VAL A 496 -2.25 12.27 41.94
C VAL A 496 -1.25 11.54 41.04
N LYS A 497 -1.32 10.21 40.98
CA LYS A 497 -0.48 9.38 40.10
C LYS A 497 -1.18 8.98 38.81
N SER A 498 -2.46 9.32 38.66
CA SER A 498 -3.32 8.87 37.58
C SER A 498 -3.19 9.75 36.33
N LEU A 499 -3.29 9.13 35.16
CA LEU A 499 -3.42 9.81 33.87
C LEU A 499 -4.90 10.05 33.55
N LEU A 500 -5.26 11.33 33.47
CA LEU A 500 -6.60 11.77 33.11
C LEU A 500 -6.71 11.94 31.59
N ALA A 501 -7.72 11.35 30.98
CA ALA A 501 -8.16 11.67 29.63
C ALA A 501 -9.44 12.50 29.67
N THR A 502 -9.59 13.46 28.77
CA THR A 502 -10.84 14.20 28.55
C THR A 502 -10.82 14.78 27.15
N GLU A 503 -11.93 15.36 26.70
CA GLU A 503 -11.99 16.07 25.42
C GLU A 503 -12.69 17.41 25.61
N VAL A 504 -12.41 18.36 24.70
CA VAL A 504 -13.13 19.64 24.62
C VAL A 504 -13.94 19.60 23.34
N THR A 505 -15.25 19.52 23.46
CA THR A 505 -16.16 19.57 22.31
C THR A 505 -16.06 20.93 21.63
N ALA A 506 -16.01 20.94 20.28
CA ALA A 506 -15.98 22.16 19.50
C ALA A 506 -17.32 22.93 19.68
N THR A 507 -17.29 24.01 20.45
CA THR A 507 -18.43 24.93 20.62
C THR A 507 -17.94 26.37 20.55
N GLN A 508 -18.78 27.28 20.07
CA GLN A 508 -18.53 28.72 20.08
C GLN A 508 -19.12 29.40 21.32
N GLU A 509 -19.86 28.66 22.15
CA GLU A 509 -20.49 29.18 23.35
C GLU A 509 -19.47 29.33 24.47
N LYS A 510 -19.08 30.58 24.74
CA LYS A 510 -18.08 30.93 25.75
C LYS A 510 -18.37 30.34 27.12
N ALA A 511 -19.64 30.30 27.55
CA ALA A 511 -20.02 29.75 28.84
C ALA A 511 -19.68 28.25 28.97
N ILE A 512 -19.86 27.47 27.90
CA ILE A 512 -19.52 26.04 27.86
C ILE A 512 -18.00 25.87 27.85
N ILE A 513 -17.27 26.67 27.07
CA ILE A 513 -15.79 26.67 27.04
C ILE A 513 -15.24 26.98 28.43
N ASP A 514 -15.74 28.02 29.09
CA ASP A 514 -15.30 28.44 30.42
C ASP A 514 -15.59 27.33 31.44
N ALA A 515 -16.78 26.70 31.41
CA ALA A 515 -17.13 25.60 32.30
C ALA A 515 -16.19 24.38 32.11
N VAL A 516 -15.93 23.97 30.87
CA VAL A 516 -15.05 22.82 30.58
C VAL A 516 -13.61 23.13 30.97
N THR A 517 -13.08 24.30 30.61
CA THR A 517 -11.68 24.67 30.91
C THR A 517 -11.44 24.90 32.39
N ASN A 518 -12.41 25.47 33.12
CA ASN A 518 -12.32 25.62 34.58
C ASN A 518 -12.30 24.25 35.28
N ARG A 519 -13.14 23.31 34.84
CA ARG A 519 -13.14 21.93 35.36
C ARG A 519 -11.82 21.21 35.08
N ILE A 520 -11.23 21.39 33.89
CA ILE A 520 -9.89 20.84 33.60
C ILE A 520 -8.86 21.47 34.55
N ASN A 521 -8.90 22.79 34.71
CA ASN A 521 -7.94 23.52 35.53
C ASN A 521 -7.96 23.09 37.01
N SER A 522 -9.14 22.83 37.59
CA SER A 522 -9.24 22.33 38.97
C SER A 522 -8.62 20.92 39.12
N LEU A 523 -8.83 20.05 38.13
CA LEU A 523 -8.34 18.67 38.15
C LEU A 523 -6.83 18.55 37.89
N LEU A 524 -6.21 19.49 37.15
CA LEU A 524 -4.78 19.44 36.80
C LEU A 524 -3.84 19.36 38.02
N SER A 525 -4.24 19.94 39.15
CA SER A 525 -3.47 19.88 40.40
C SER A 525 -3.61 18.55 41.16
N LYS A 526 -4.59 17.72 40.77
CA LYS A 526 -5.02 16.51 41.47
C LYS A 526 -4.63 15.23 40.75
N VAL A 527 -4.16 15.34 39.51
CA VAL A 527 -3.79 14.23 38.63
C VAL A 527 -2.35 14.36 38.16
N ARG A 528 -1.77 13.28 37.62
CA ARG A 528 -0.37 13.31 37.16
C ARG A 528 -0.19 14.10 35.86
N SER A 529 -1.11 13.90 34.91
CA SER A 529 -1.06 14.51 33.58
C SER A 529 -2.41 14.34 32.89
N LEU A 530 -2.61 15.10 31.80
CA LEU A 530 -3.81 15.14 30.99
C LEU A 530 -3.54 14.60 29.57
N ARG A 531 -4.51 13.93 28.97
CA ARG A 531 -4.56 13.60 27.54
C ARG A 531 -5.88 14.11 26.94
N MET A 532 -5.77 14.71 25.77
CA MET A 532 -6.89 15.06 24.90
C MET A 532 -6.52 14.55 23.53
N THR A 533 -7.22 13.50 23.09
CA THR A 533 -6.84 12.71 21.91
C THR A 533 -7.82 12.89 20.77
N GLY A 534 -8.96 13.53 20.98
CA GLY A 534 -9.98 13.82 19.98
C GLY A 534 -10.84 12.63 19.56
N SER A 535 -10.93 11.57 20.38
CA SER A 535 -11.78 10.39 20.11
C SER A 535 -12.32 9.81 21.41
N CYS A 536 -13.66 9.81 21.55
CA CYS A 536 -14.33 9.35 22.77
C CYS A 536 -14.22 7.83 22.94
N ALA A 537 -14.46 7.07 21.87
CA ALA A 537 -14.43 5.62 21.90
C ALA A 537 -13.02 5.09 22.18
N LEU A 538 -11.96 5.71 21.63
CA LEU A 538 -10.58 5.34 21.95
C LEU A 538 -10.16 5.77 23.35
N ALA A 539 -10.67 6.88 23.89
CA ALA A 539 -10.39 7.26 25.27
C ALA A 539 -10.94 6.20 26.25
N LEU A 540 -12.17 5.72 26.02
CA LEU A 540 -12.76 4.59 26.77
C LEU A 540 -11.94 3.30 26.60
N CYS A 541 -11.53 2.96 25.38
CA CYS A 541 -10.66 1.80 25.15
C CYS A 541 -9.29 1.94 25.86
N GLY A 542 -8.78 3.16 25.98
CA GLY A 542 -7.58 3.50 26.75
C GLY A 542 -7.73 3.18 28.24
N ILE A 543 -8.92 3.40 28.83
CA ILE A 543 -9.24 2.96 30.18
C ILE A 543 -9.24 1.43 30.26
N ALA A 544 -9.93 0.76 29.35
CA ALA A 544 -10.10 -0.69 29.35
C ALA A 544 -8.77 -1.47 29.25
N CYS A 545 -7.74 -0.90 28.63
CA CYS A 545 -6.40 -1.51 28.56
C CYS A 545 -5.37 -0.87 29.51
N GLY A 546 -5.81 -0.01 30.43
CA GLY A 546 -4.97 0.61 31.45
C GLY A 546 -3.92 1.59 30.93
N ARG A 547 -4.12 2.15 29.72
CA ARG A 547 -3.28 3.23 29.17
C ARG A 547 -3.63 4.57 29.81
N ASN A 548 -4.91 4.77 30.11
CA ASN A 548 -5.45 5.87 30.88
C ASN A 548 -6.04 5.31 32.17
N ASP A 549 -6.03 6.09 33.23
CA ASP A 549 -6.58 5.69 34.53
C ASP A 549 -8.02 6.19 34.72
N MET A 550 -8.29 7.40 34.21
CA MET A 550 -9.58 8.07 34.32
C MET A 550 -9.94 8.78 33.03
N PHE A 551 -11.22 8.80 32.69
CA PHE A 551 -11.76 9.55 31.56
C PHE A 551 -13.06 10.21 31.98
N TYR A 552 -13.29 11.46 31.54
CA TYR A 552 -14.63 12.03 31.54
C TYR A 552 -14.86 12.87 30.29
N LEU A 553 -16.11 12.92 29.86
CA LEU A 553 -16.58 13.78 28.77
C LEU A 553 -18.04 14.18 29.00
N VAL A 554 -18.33 15.46 28.77
CA VAL A 554 -19.66 16.06 28.83
C VAL A 554 -19.94 16.71 27.48
N GLY A 555 -21.12 16.44 26.92
CA GLY A 555 -21.54 16.98 25.62
C GLY A 555 -20.90 16.27 24.43
N PHE A 556 -20.83 14.93 24.46
CA PHE A 556 -20.51 14.13 23.27
C PHE A 556 -21.72 14.06 22.31
N GLY A 557 -21.49 13.71 21.04
CA GLY A 557 -22.47 13.83 19.97
C GLY A 557 -23.69 12.92 20.16
N GLY A 558 -23.47 11.66 20.53
CA GLY A 558 -24.58 10.74 20.74
C GLY A 558 -24.17 9.39 21.32
N PRO A 559 -25.12 8.43 21.46
CA PRO A 559 -24.84 7.13 22.05
C PRO A 559 -23.77 6.33 21.29
N TRP A 560 -23.52 6.63 20.00
CA TRP A 560 -22.50 5.98 19.16
C TRP A 560 -21.06 6.19 19.67
N ASP A 561 -20.78 7.34 20.29
CA ASP A 561 -19.50 7.68 20.90
C ASP A 561 -19.11 6.74 22.05
N VAL A 562 -20.12 6.21 22.77
CA VAL A 562 -19.93 5.53 24.06
C VAL A 562 -20.41 4.09 24.09
N ALA A 563 -21.34 3.69 23.20
CA ALA A 563 -21.99 2.39 23.23
C ALA A 563 -21.00 1.22 23.29
N ALA A 564 -20.04 1.21 22.37
CA ALA A 564 -19.04 0.15 22.27
C ALA A 564 -18.02 0.23 23.42
N GLY A 565 -17.47 1.42 23.64
CA GLY A 565 -16.47 1.67 24.67
C GLY A 565 -16.95 1.32 26.07
N ALA A 566 -18.22 1.56 26.38
CA ALA A 566 -18.80 1.25 27.69
C ALA A 566 -18.80 -0.25 28.00
N VAL A 567 -19.14 -1.10 27.02
CA VAL A 567 -19.05 -2.57 27.16
C VAL A 567 -17.61 -2.99 27.37
N ILE A 568 -16.69 -2.43 26.57
CA ILE A 568 -15.26 -2.77 26.61
C ILE A 568 -14.64 -2.42 27.96
N VAL A 569 -14.93 -1.24 28.53
CA VAL A 569 -14.47 -0.84 29.87
C VAL A 569 -15.02 -1.76 30.95
N THR A 570 -16.34 -2.02 30.92
CA THR A 570 -17.01 -2.85 31.93
C THR A 570 -16.44 -4.27 31.94
N GLU A 571 -16.28 -4.87 30.77
CA GLU A 571 -15.74 -6.23 30.62
C GLU A 571 -14.23 -6.33 30.90
N ALA A 572 -13.51 -5.21 30.88
CA ALA A 572 -12.12 -5.13 31.34
C ALA A 572 -11.98 -4.95 32.87
N GLY A 573 -13.10 -4.95 33.61
CA GLY A 573 -13.14 -4.74 35.06
C GLY A 573 -13.15 -3.27 35.48
N GLY A 574 -13.41 -2.35 34.55
CA GLY A 574 -13.62 -0.93 34.82
C GLY A 574 -15.06 -0.60 35.17
N LEU A 575 -15.29 0.66 35.52
CA LEU A 575 -16.61 1.22 35.79
C LEU A 575 -16.88 2.38 34.83
N VAL A 576 -18.11 2.44 34.34
CA VAL A 576 -18.64 3.55 33.52
C VAL A 576 -19.82 4.14 34.28
N PHE A 577 -19.84 5.46 34.43
CA PHE A 577 -20.81 6.18 35.27
C PHE A 577 -21.03 7.60 34.75
N ASP A 578 -22.06 8.28 35.25
CA ASP A 578 -22.25 9.71 34.98
C ASP A 578 -21.25 10.52 35.84
N PRO A 579 -20.62 11.61 35.32
CA PRO A 579 -19.72 12.47 36.07
C PRO A 579 -20.29 13.03 37.39
N SER A 580 -21.62 13.14 37.51
CA SER A 580 -22.31 13.53 38.77
C SER A 580 -22.39 12.40 39.81
N GLY A 581 -21.92 11.20 39.49
CA GLY A 581 -21.95 10.00 40.34
C GLY A 581 -23.19 9.12 40.18
N LYS A 582 -24.11 9.48 39.27
CA LYS A 582 -25.27 8.65 38.91
C LYS A 582 -24.87 7.46 38.03
N ASP A 583 -25.79 6.53 37.87
CA ASP A 583 -25.64 5.43 36.93
C ASP A 583 -25.45 5.94 35.50
N PHE A 584 -24.66 5.21 34.73
CA PHE A 584 -24.41 5.52 33.32
C PHE A 584 -25.71 5.37 32.51
N ASP A 585 -26.07 6.45 31.82
CA ASP A 585 -27.11 6.45 30.80
C ASP A 585 -26.44 6.80 29.46
N ILE A 586 -26.53 5.86 28.51
CA ILE A 586 -25.94 6.00 27.18
C ILE A 586 -26.49 7.21 26.40
N THR A 587 -27.65 7.74 26.80
CA THR A 587 -28.32 8.87 26.13
C THR A 587 -28.07 10.22 26.80
N SER A 588 -27.45 10.27 27.98
CA SER A 588 -27.31 11.51 28.77
C SER A 588 -26.25 12.50 28.27
N GLN A 589 -25.52 12.13 27.22
CA GLN A 589 -24.36 12.85 26.67
C GLN A 589 -23.30 13.18 27.73
N ARG A 590 -23.21 12.36 28.78
CA ARG A 590 -22.26 12.51 29.87
C ARG A 590 -21.71 11.16 30.27
N VAL A 591 -20.39 11.05 30.34
CA VAL A 591 -19.72 9.79 30.68
C VAL A 591 -18.46 10.07 31.48
N ALA A 592 -18.22 9.23 32.48
CA ALA A 592 -16.96 9.08 33.17
C ALA A 592 -16.63 7.58 33.26
N ALA A 593 -15.34 7.27 33.21
CA ALA A 593 -14.84 5.91 33.32
C ALA A 593 -13.53 5.84 34.09
N SER A 594 -13.38 4.82 34.92
CA SER A 594 -12.14 4.58 35.67
C SER A 594 -12.04 3.11 36.09
N ASN A 595 -10.93 2.74 36.72
CA ASN A 595 -10.89 1.52 37.52
C ASN A 595 -11.71 1.70 38.83
N PRO A 596 -12.06 0.61 39.54
CA PRO A 596 -12.84 0.69 40.79
C PRO A 596 -12.15 1.42 41.95
N LEU A 597 -10.81 1.44 41.99
CA LEU A 597 -10.04 1.95 43.13
C LEU A 597 -10.07 3.47 43.23
N ILE A 598 -10.23 4.16 42.11
CA ILE A 598 -10.20 5.64 42.04
C ILE A 598 -11.55 6.27 41.70
N LYS A 599 -12.61 5.47 41.49
CA LYS A 599 -13.93 5.98 41.11
C LYS A 599 -14.45 7.04 42.08
N ASP A 600 -14.50 6.72 43.38
CA ASP A 600 -15.17 7.58 44.36
C ASP A 600 -14.41 8.91 44.53
N ALA A 601 -13.08 8.85 44.62
CA ALA A 601 -12.23 10.04 44.65
C ALA A 601 -12.36 10.88 43.37
N PHE A 602 -12.51 10.24 42.20
CA PHE A 602 -12.69 10.95 40.94
C PHE A 602 -14.05 11.66 40.86
N ILE A 603 -15.14 11.01 41.32
CA ILE A 603 -16.47 11.63 41.39
C ILE A 603 -16.45 12.85 42.33
N GLU A 604 -15.83 12.72 43.50
CA GLU A 604 -15.73 13.82 44.46
C GLU A 604 -15.05 15.06 43.84
N GLU A 605 -13.93 14.86 43.15
CA GLU A 605 -13.21 15.96 42.50
C GLU A 605 -13.97 16.52 41.29
N LEU A 606 -14.71 15.68 40.56
CA LEU A 606 -15.59 16.14 39.48
C LEU A 606 -16.73 17.02 40.01
N GLN A 607 -17.35 16.67 41.14
CA GLN A 607 -18.43 17.44 41.77
C GLN A 607 -17.93 18.75 42.38
N GLN A 608 -16.72 18.78 42.94
CA GLN A 608 -16.09 20.02 43.44
C GLN A 608 -15.68 20.99 42.33
N SER A 609 -15.63 20.49 41.09
CA SER A 609 -15.22 21.23 39.89
C SER A 609 -16.39 21.73 39.04
N GLU A 610 -17.64 21.61 39.54
CA GLU A 610 -18.87 22.08 38.90
C GLU A 610 -19.20 23.56 39.12
#